data_AF-A0A8J4EGJ2-F1
#
_entry.id   AF-A0A8J4EGJ2-F1
#
_cell.length_a   1.000
_cell.length_b   1.000
_cell.length_c   1.000
_cell.angle_alpha   90.00
_cell.angle_beta   90.00
_cell.angle_gamma   90.00
#
_symmetry.space_group_name_H-M   'P 1'
#
loop_
_entity.id
_entity.type
_entity.pdbx_description
1 polymer ?
#
loop_
_entity_poly.entity_id
_entity_poly.type
_entity_poly.pdbx_seq_one_letter_code
_entity_poly.pdbx_strand_id
1 'polypeptide(L)'
;MKRRVLGAALLAPAMLLTACGSGEPAAAPRPHDGHTAHGSAPPPPPAPLRAGERFVELSMPEAYTPKAPRGGNDEYRCFLVDPGLTAGAYLMGSQFQPQNAAIVHHAIFFRIDPGDAGQARDVDTRDDGPGWTCFGNSGVGEEATWVATWAPGGTETLLGDRLGYAMPAGSLLVMQVHYNLLGGGGSDRSGVRLRLSDGGPGFQALGSMRLAAPVELPCAAGETGDLCDRERAVADVTERFGRPAERVLSGLERLCGPPDPGGTQHCDRTVTRPGTVHALGGHMHLLGRSIRIELNPGTPGARTLLDVPAYDFDDQALRPLAEPLPLKAGDTLRVTCTHDASLRAQLPALKDTPPRYVVWGEGTADEMCLGLVVLTR
;
A
#
# COMPACT_ATOMS: atom_id res chain seq x y z
N MET A 1 -18.02 58.42 56.08
CA MET A 1 -19.30 57.97 56.67
C MET A 1 -19.61 56.57 56.18
N LYS A 2 -19.78 55.62 57.12
CA LYS A 2 -20.38 54.27 56.97
C LYS A 2 -19.66 53.27 56.04
N ARG A 3 -19.50 51.98 56.34
CA ARG A 3 -19.47 51.15 57.56
C ARG A 3 -18.97 49.79 57.04
N ARG A 4 -18.06 49.15 57.79
CA ARG A 4 -17.59 47.78 57.53
C ARG A 4 -18.74 46.77 57.60
N VAL A 5 -18.68 45.73 56.78
CA VAL A 5 -19.29 44.42 57.06
C VAL A 5 -18.22 43.35 56.83
N LEU A 6 -17.96 42.58 57.89
CA LEU A 6 -17.15 41.37 57.90
C LEU A 6 -17.90 40.24 57.18
N GLY A 7 -17.19 39.47 56.35
CA GLY A 7 -17.54 38.12 55.98
C GLY A 7 -16.38 37.20 56.35
N ALA A 8 -16.64 36.25 57.25
CA ALA A 8 -15.69 35.27 57.76
C ALA A 8 -15.83 33.93 57.01
N ALA A 9 -14.78 33.11 57.14
CA ALA A 9 -14.78 31.63 57.02
C ALA A 9 -14.72 31.10 55.56
N LEU A 10 -13.96 30.07 55.18
CA LEU A 10 -13.20 29.02 55.88
C LEU A 10 -11.95 28.66 55.06
N LEU A 11 -10.85 28.30 55.74
CA LEU A 11 -9.75 27.54 55.15
C LEU A 11 -10.20 26.10 54.89
N ALA A 12 -10.07 25.63 53.65
CA ALA A 12 -10.11 24.21 53.30
C ALA A 12 -8.65 23.69 53.16
N PRO A 13 -8.32 22.49 53.67
CA PRO A 13 -6.98 21.93 53.54
C PRO A 13 -6.78 21.39 52.13
N ALA A 14 -5.68 21.79 51.48
CA ALA A 14 -5.23 21.19 50.23
C ALA A 14 -4.70 19.77 50.51
N MET A 15 -5.46 18.75 50.11
CA MET A 15 -4.94 17.39 50.01
C MET A 15 -4.05 17.29 48.78
N LEU A 16 -2.74 17.19 49.00
CA LEU A 16 -1.76 16.74 48.01
C LEU A 16 -1.93 15.23 47.84
N LEU A 17 -2.60 14.81 46.77
CA LEU A 17 -2.56 13.43 46.28
C LEU A 17 -1.38 13.29 45.33
N THR A 18 -0.24 12.82 45.83
CA THR A 18 0.85 12.28 45.03
C THR A 18 0.42 10.93 44.47
N ALA A 19 -0.05 10.91 43.22
CA ALA A 19 -0.27 9.67 42.48
C ALA A 19 1.07 9.23 41.86
N CYS A 20 1.80 8.36 42.56
CA CYS A 20 2.84 7.53 41.95
C CYS A 20 2.16 6.44 41.13
N GLY A 21 1.84 6.74 39.87
CA GLY A 21 1.47 5.73 38.88
C GLY A 21 2.74 5.14 38.28
N SER A 22 3.19 4.00 38.81
CA SER A 22 4.11 3.12 38.10
C SER A 22 3.36 2.48 36.94
N GLY A 23 3.32 3.17 35.81
CA GLY A 23 2.88 2.57 34.55
C GLY A 23 3.91 1.53 34.15
N GLU A 24 3.53 0.25 34.21
CA GLU A 24 4.26 -0.80 33.51
C GLU A 24 4.48 -0.36 32.05
N PRO A 25 5.69 -0.47 31.50
CA PRO A 25 5.89 -0.25 30.08
C PRO A 25 4.95 -1.22 29.35
N ALA A 26 4.13 -0.67 28.45
CA ALA A 26 3.29 -1.47 27.58
C ALA A 26 4.17 -2.56 26.94
N ALA A 27 3.78 -3.82 27.12
CA ALA A 27 4.46 -4.94 26.49
C ALA A 27 4.60 -4.65 25.00
N ALA A 28 5.80 -4.85 24.44
CA ALA A 28 6.02 -4.77 23.02
C ALA A 28 4.93 -5.60 22.29
N PRO A 29 4.32 -5.07 21.21
CA PRO A 29 3.35 -5.84 20.45
C PRO A 29 4.00 -7.16 20.04
N ARG A 30 3.29 -8.27 20.30
CA ARG A 30 3.75 -9.58 19.86
C ARG A 30 3.87 -9.55 18.33
N PRO A 31 4.89 -10.18 17.74
CA PRO A 31 4.91 -10.41 16.30
C PRO A 31 3.59 -11.06 15.88
N HIS A 32 2.96 -10.55 14.83
CA HIS A 32 1.81 -11.23 14.22
C HIS A 32 2.24 -12.66 13.84
N ASP A 33 1.40 -13.65 14.13
CA ASP A 33 1.64 -15.09 13.89
C ASP A 33 1.60 -15.43 12.38
N GLY A 34 2.39 -14.74 11.55
CA GLY A 34 2.44 -14.92 10.11
C GLY A 34 1.13 -14.62 9.36
N HIS A 35 1.21 -14.74 8.03
CA HIS A 35 0.05 -14.70 7.13
C HIS A 35 -0.90 -15.84 7.52
N THR A 36 -2.15 -15.51 7.85
CA THR A 36 -3.22 -16.48 8.09
C THR A 36 -4.17 -16.52 6.90
N ALA A 37 -4.83 -17.65 6.65
CA ALA A 37 -5.82 -17.74 5.58
C ALA A 37 -6.97 -16.75 5.86
N HIS A 38 -7.28 -15.88 4.90
CA HIS A 38 -8.31 -14.87 5.10
C HIS A 38 -9.70 -15.49 5.07
N GLY A 39 -10.56 -15.07 6.00
CA GLY A 39 -11.93 -15.55 6.08
C GLY A 39 -12.74 -15.20 4.83
N SER A 40 -13.52 -16.15 4.32
CA SER A 40 -14.33 -16.04 3.10
C SER A 40 -15.68 -15.32 3.28
N ALA A 41 -15.77 -14.40 4.25
CA ALA A 41 -17.01 -13.67 4.45
C ALA A 41 -17.27 -12.74 3.24
N PRO A 42 -18.50 -12.73 2.69
CA PRO A 42 -18.84 -11.77 1.64
C PRO A 42 -18.63 -10.35 2.17
N PRO A 43 -18.17 -9.41 1.32
CA PRO A 43 -17.91 -8.06 1.75
C PRO A 43 -19.19 -7.43 2.31
N PRO A 44 -19.06 -6.55 3.32
CA PRO A 44 -20.22 -5.87 3.89
C PRO A 44 -20.95 -5.05 2.80
N PRO A 45 -22.24 -4.75 2.99
CA PRO A 45 -22.96 -3.85 2.08
C PRO A 45 -22.20 -2.52 1.89
N PRO A 46 -22.18 -1.95 0.67
CA PRO A 46 -21.54 -0.67 0.43
C PRO A 46 -22.36 0.44 1.11
N ALA A 47 -21.72 1.58 1.35
CA ALA A 47 -22.40 2.78 1.81
C ALA A 47 -23.48 3.22 0.80
N PRO A 48 -24.53 3.95 1.23
CA PRO A 48 -25.52 4.51 0.31
C PRO A 48 -24.88 5.39 -0.78
N LEU A 49 -25.48 5.40 -1.97
CA LEU A 49 -25.08 6.31 -3.05
C LEU A 49 -25.38 7.76 -2.67
N ARG A 50 -24.43 8.66 -2.90
CA ARG A 50 -24.67 10.12 -2.89
C ARG A 50 -25.39 10.52 -4.18
N ALA A 51 -25.97 11.72 -4.20
CA ALA A 51 -26.63 12.23 -5.40
C ALA A 51 -25.68 12.27 -6.61
N GLY A 52 -26.09 11.68 -7.73
CA GLY A 52 -25.28 11.61 -8.95
C GLY A 52 -24.20 10.53 -8.94
N GLU A 53 -24.14 9.68 -7.91
CA GLU A 53 -23.30 8.47 -7.90
C GLU A 53 -24.08 7.26 -8.43
N ARG A 54 -23.34 6.31 -9.00
CA ARG A 54 -23.83 5.00 -9.43
C ARG A 54 -22.81 3.90 -9.12
N PHE A 55 -23.27 2.65 -9.05
CA PHE A 55 -22.38 1.50 -9.01
C PHE A 55 -22.16 0.92 -10.41
N VAL A 56 -20.95 0.40 -10.64
CA VAL A 56 -20.59 -0.45 -11.78
C VAL A 56 -19.89 -1.69 -11.22
N GLU A 57 -20.43 -2.87 -11.52
CA GLU A 57 -19.84 -4.15 -11.10
C GLU A 57 -18.97 -4.69 -12.23
N LEU A 58 -17.73 -5.06 -11.91
CA LEU A 58 -16.79 -5.69 -12.82
C LEU A 58 -16.28 -6.99 -12.22
N SER A 59 -15.91 -7.94 -13.06
CA SER A 59 -15.24 -9.15 -12.64
C SER A 59 -14.17 -9.55 -13.64
N MET A 60 -13.25 -10.40 -13.21
CA MET A 60 -12.33 -11.06 -14.12
C MET A 60 -13.14 -11.75 -15.24
N PRO A 61 -12.74 -11.58 -16.51
CA PRO A 61 -13.50 -12.08 -17.65
C PRO A 61 -13.68 -13.60 -17.56
N GLU A 62 -12.61 -14.29 -17.16
CA GLU A 62 -12.56 -15.74 -16.98
C GLU A 62 -11.97 -16.10 -15.61
N ALA A 63 -12.23 -17.32 -15.15
CA ALA A 63 -11.60 -17.84 -13.94
C ALA A 63 -10.13 -18.18 -14.22
N TYR A 64 -9.26 -17.93 -13.25
CA TYR A 64 -7.83 -18.15 -13.36
C TYR A 64 -7.33 -19.03 -12.21
N THR A 65 -6.44 -19.97 -12.49
CA THR A 65 -5.78 -20.80 -11.46
C THR A 65 -4.32 -20.40 -11.38
N PRO A 66 -3.91 -19.64 -10.33
CA PRO A 66 -2.54 -19.19 -10.19
C PRO A 66 -1.55 -20.34 -9.98
N LYS A 67 -0.33 -20.09 -10.43
CA LYS A 67 0.84 -20.94 -10.31
C LYS A 67 2.03 -20.07 -9.95
N ALA A 68 2.49 -20.17 -8.71
CA ALA A 68 3.69 -19.48 -8.29
C ALA A 68 4.90 -19.90 -9.15
N PRO A 69 5.75 -18.95 -9.59
CA PRO A 69 6.96 -19.24 -10.33
C PRO A 69 7.96 -20.01 -9.44
N ARG A 70 8.70 -20.93 -10.07
CA ARG A 70 9.80 -21.77 -9.52
C ARG A 70 9.97 -21.76 -7.99
N GLY A 71 9.18 -22.56 -7.28
CA GLY A 71 9.37 -22.81 -5.84
C GLY A 71 9.01 -21.64 -4.92
N GLY A 72 8.46 -20.55 -5.46
CA GLY A 72 7.83 -19.48 -4.69
C GLY A 72 6.40 -19.81 -4.31
N ASN A 73 5.76 -18.87 -3.61
CA ASN A 73 4.34 -18.95 -3.24
C ASN A 73 3.50 -17.83 -3.85
N ASP A 74 4.13 -16.89 -4.56
CA ASP A 74 3.49 -15.65 -4.99
C ASP A 74 3.37 -15.58 -6.50
N GLU A 75 2.21 -15.20 -7.00
CA GLU A 75 2.02 -14.83 -8.40
C GLU A 75 1.31 -13.49 -8.50
N TYR A 76 1.83 -12.60 -9.35
CA TYR A 76 1.17 -11.36 -9.70
C TYR A 76 0.61 -11.46 -11.12
N ARG A 77 -0.72 -11.41 -11.21
CA ARG A 77 -1.45 -11.54 -12.48
C ARG A 77 -2.31 -10.31 -12.70
N CYS A 78 -2.19 -9.71 -13.88
CA CYS A 78 -3.02 -8.60 -14.32
C CYS A 78 -4.14 -9.11 -15.22
N PHE A 79 -5.33 -8.55 -15.03
CA PHE A 79 -6.50 -8.79 -15.87
C PHE A 79 -7.03 -7.46 -16.38
N LEU A 80 -7.29 -7.38 -17.68
CA LEU A 80 -7.95 -6.21 -18.26
C LEU A 80 -9.45 -6.27 -17.97
N VAL A 81 -10.00 -5.21 -17.38
CA VAL A 81 -11.45 -5.06 -17.14
C VAL A 81 -11.95 -3.73 -17.69
N ASP A 82 -13.10 -3.77 -18.36
CA ASP A 82 -13.66 -2.62 -19.06
C ASP A 82 -14.90 -2.08 -18.31
N PRO A 83 -14.84 -0.87 -17.72
CA PRO A 83 -15.99 -0.24 -17.08
C PRO A 83 -17.06 0.26 -18.07
N GLY A 84 -16.83 0.20 -19.38
CA GLY A 84 -17.78 0.58 -20.42
C GLY A 84 -18.05 2.09 -20.48
N LEU A 85 -17.08 2.92 -20.11
CA LEU A 85 -17.25 4.37 -20.02
C LEU A 85 -17.36 5.03 -21.40
N THR A 86 -18.56 5.46 -21.77
CA THR A 86 -18.81 6.23 -23.01
C THR A 86 -18.67 7.74 -22.82
N ALA A 87 -18.64 8.21 -21.56
CA ALA A 87 -18.40 9.59 -21.16
C ALA A 87 -17.42 9.62 -19.97
N GLY A 88 -16.79 10.78 -19.74
CA GLY A 88 -15.90 10.97 -18.60
C GLY A 88 -16.66 10.85 -17.27
N ALA A 89 -16.01 10.25 -16.28
CA ALA A 89 -16.53 10.08 -14.93
C ALA A 89 -15.42 10.28 -13.88
N TYR A 90 -15.80 10.23 -12.60
CA TYR A 90 -14.91 10.16 -11.46
C TYR A 90 -15.13 8.85 -10.72
N LEU A 91 -14.05 8.12 -10.44
CA LEU A 91 -14.06 7.00 -9.50
C LEU A 91 -14.04 7.56 -8.08
N MET A 92 -15.15 7.38 -7.38
CA MET A 92 -15.45 7.90 -6.04
C MET A 92 -15.24 6.85 -4.94
N GLY A 93 -14.96 5.61 -5.32
CA GLY A 93 -14.75 4.52 -4.40
C GLY A 93 -14.73 3.17 -5.08
N SER A 94 -14.28 2.18 -4.34
CA SER A 94 -14.15 0.81 -4.82
C SER A 94 -14.37 -0.17 -3.67
N GLN A 95 -15.00 -1.29 -3.98
CA GLN A 95 -15.11 -2.43 -3.08
C GLN A 95 -14.76 -3.69 -3.85
N PHE A 96 -13.57 -4.22 -3.60
CA PHE A 96 -13.13 -5.48 -4.17
C PHE A 96 -13.91 -6.65 -3.55
N GLN A 97 -14.12 -7.68 -4.35
CA GLN A 97 -14.94 -8.85 -4.05
C GLN A 97 -14.09 -10.08 -4.37
N PRO A 98 -13.22 -10.53 -3.46
CA PRO A 98 -12.41 -11.72 -3.70
C PRO A 98 -13.34 -12.93 -3.82
N GLN A 99 -13.20 -13.72 -4.88
CA GLN A 99 -13.92 -15.00 -4.96
C GLN A 99 -13.22 -16.04 -4.08
N ASN A 100 -11.89 -16.14 -4.19
CA ASN A 100 -11.09 -17.06 -3.42
C ASN A 100 -10.19 -16.30 -2.42
N ALA A 101 -10.79 -15.88 -1.31
CA ALA A 101 -10.09 -15.14 -0.25
C ALA A 101 -8.93 -15.92 0.40
N ALA A 102 -8.85 -17.24 0.20
CA ALA A 102 -7.74 -18.04 0.72
C ALA A 102 -6.42 -17.83 -0.03
N ILE A 103 -6.48 -17.37 -1.28
CA ILE A 103 -5.29 -17.15 -2.12
C ILE A 103 -5.14 -15.72 -2.61
N VAL A 104 -6.20 -14.91 -2.61
CA VAL A 104 -6.09 -13.49 -3.00
C VAL A 104 -5.55 -12.70 -1.83
N HIS A 105 -4.29 -12.30 -1.92
CA HIS A 105 -3.61 -11.55 -0.87
C HIS A 105 -3.85 -10.05 -1.01
N HIS A 106 -3.76 -9.46 -2.21
CA HIS A 106 -4.23 -8.10 -2.44
C HIS A 106 -4.62 -7.86 -3.91
N ALA A 107 -5.32 -6.76 -4.15
CA ALA A 107 -5.68 -6.33 -5.50
C ALA A 107 -5.42 -4.83 -5.69
N ILE A 108 -4.87 -4.48 -6.84
CA ILE A 108 -4.54 -3.12 -7.25
C ILE A 108 -5.23 -2.82 -8.57
N PHE A 109 -5.78 -1.62 -8.70
CA PHE A 109 -6.41 -1.15 -9.93
C PHE A 109 -5.66 0.03 -10.49
N PHE A 110 -5.22 -0.14 -11.74
CA PHE A 110 -4.60 0.92 -12.52
C PHE A 110 -5.56 1.41 -13.59
N ARG A 111 -5.82 2.73 -13.64
CA ARG A 111 -6.48 3.35 -14.79
C ARG A 111 -5.52 3.42 -15.96
N ILE A 112 -5.96 2.84 -17.07
CA ILE A 112 -5.32 2.99 -18.38
C ILE A 112 -6.04 4.08 -19.15
N ASP A 113 -5.28 5.07 -19.60
CA ASP A 113 -5.84 6.15 -20.40
C ASP A 113 -6.31 5.65 -21.77
N PRO A 114 -7.32 6.29 -22.39
CA PRO A 114 -7.89 5.83 -23.66
C PRO A 114 -6.86 5.69 -24.79
N GLY A 115 -5.78 6.49 -24.75
CA GLY A 115 -4.67 6.40 -25.72
C GLY A 115 -3.85 5.11 -25.63
N ASP A 116 -3.78 4.50 -24.44
CA ASP A 116 -3.02 3.27 -24.17
C ASP A 116 -3.91 2.01 -24.20
N ALA A 117 -5.21 2.17 -24.43
CA ALA A 117 -6.18 1.06 -24.44
C ALA A 117 -5.86 -0.02 -25.50
N GLY A 118 -5.24 0.36 -26.62
CA GLY A 118 -4.75 -0.60 -27.62
C GLY A 118 -3.62 -1.46 -27.06
N GLN A 119 -2.61 -0.84 -26.45
CA GLN A 119 -1.51 -1.55 -25.82
C GLN A 119 -2.00 -2.48 -24.70
N ALA A 120 -2.97 -2.05 -23.90
CA ALA A 120 -3.54 -2.88 -22.85
C ALA A 120 -4.14 -4.18 -23.40
N ARG A 121 -4.92 -4.09 -24.48
CA ARG A 121 -5.50 -5.26 -25.15
C ARG A 121 -4.43 -6.14 -25.77
N ASP A 122 -3.39 -5.56 -26.36
CA ASP A 122 -2.28 -6.34 -26.91
C ASP A 122 -1.56 -7.13 -25.80
N VAL A 123 -1.28 -6.49 -24.66
CA VAL A 123 -0.62 -7.13 -23.51
C VAL A 123 -1.47 -8.26 -22.92
N ASP A 124 -2.79 -8.07 -22.83
CA ASP A 124 -3.75 -9.06 -22.31
C ASP A 124 -3.79 -10.38 -23.12
N THR A 125 -3.22 -10.37 -24.34
CA THR A 125 -3.14 -11.56 -25.21
C THR A 125 -1.75 -12.22 -25.25
N ARG A 126 -0.75 -11.68 -24.52
CA ARG A 126 0.64 -12.13 -24.65
C ARG A 126 0.95 -13.45 -23.98
N ASP A 127 0.36 -13.68 -22.82
CA ASP A 127 0.62 -14.85 -22.00
C ASP A 127 -0.40 -15.94 -22.29
N ASP A 128 -0.03 -17.19 -22.04
CA ASP A 128 -0.97 -18.30 -22.12
C ASP A 128 -2.01 -18.20 -20.99
N GLY A 129 -3.29 -18.20 -21.36
CA GLY A 129 -4.42 -18.10 -20.43
C GLY A 129 -4.80 -16.67 -20.05
N PRO A 130 -5.83 -16.48 -19.21
CA PRO A 130 -6.37 -15.16 -18.90
C PRO A 130 -5.32 -14.20 -18.30
N GLY A 131 -5.28 -12.97 -18.79
CA GLY A 131 -4.42 -11.92 -18.27
C GLY A 131 -2.94 -12.05 -18.66
N TRP A 132 -2.07 -11.38 -17.90
CA TRP A 132 -0.62 -11.43 -18.08
C TRP A 132 0.12 -11.28 -16.76
N THR A 133 1.38 -11.69 -16.74
CA THR A 133 2.26 -11.50 -15.58
C THR A 133 2.67 -10.04 -15.48
N CYS A 134 2.45 -9.40 -14.33
CA CYS A 134 2.76 -7.98 -14.15
C CYS A 134 3.27 -7.71 -12.74
N PHE A 135 4.42 -7.05 -12.64
CA PHE A 135 5.10 -6.79 -11.36
C PHE A 135 5.24 -5.28 -11.12
N GLY A 136 4.97 -4.83 -9.89
CA GLY A 136 5.09 -3.43 -9.45
C GLY A 136 4.22 -2.37 -10.17
N ASN A 137 3.65 -2.69 -11.33
CA ASN A 137 2.82 -1.81 -12.16
C ASN A 137 1.96 -2.64 -13.14
N SER A 138 1.11 -1.99 -13.95
CA SER A 138 0.20 -2.65 -14.91
C SER A 138 0.90 -3.35 -16.09
N GLY A 139 2.15 -2.98 -16.41
CA GLY A 139 2.82 -3.41 -17.65
C GLY A 139 2.30 -2.73 -18.93
N VAL A 140 1.47 -1.69 -18.79
CA VAL A 140 0.87 -0.90 -19.87
C VAL A 140 1.22 0.58 -19.65
N GLY A 141 1.64 1.26 -20.71
CA GLY A 141 2.08 2.66 -20.65
C GLY A 141 3.37 2.84 -19.84
N GLU A 142 3.81 4.10 -19.71
CA GLU A 142 4.97 4.44 -18.88
C GLU A 142 4.60 4.55 -17.39
N GLU A 143 3.42 5.09 -17.07
CA GLU A 143 2.88 5.17 -15.70
C GLU A 143 1.35 5.09 -15.69
N ALA A 144 0.80 3.89 -15.48
CA ALA A 144 -0.62 3.75 -15.21
C ALA A 144 -1.00 4.35 -13.85
N THR A 145 -2.15 5.01 -13.76
CA THR A 145 -2.56 5.68 -12.52
C THR A 145 -3.14 4.67 -11.54
N TRP A 146 -2.53 4.48 -10.37
CA TRP A 146 -3.08 3.65 -9.29
C TRP A 146 -4.33 4.35 -8.71
N VAL A 147 -5.51 3.80 -8.95
CA VAL A 147 -6.81 4.41 -8.59
C VAL A 147 -7.57 3.67 -7.49
N ALA A 148 -7.25 2.40 -7.23
CA ALA A 148 -7.78 1.67 -6.08
C ALA A 148 -6.82 0.58 -5.59
N THR A 149 -6.93 0.24 -4.32
CA THR A 149 -6.21 -0.87 -3.66
C THR A 149 -7.17 -1.59 -2.74
N TRP A 150 -6.95 -2.88 -2.53
CA TRP A 150 -7.63 -3.67 -1.53
C TRP A 150 -6.66 -4.69 -0.94
N ALA A 151 -6.75 -4.88 0.37
CA ALA A 151 -6.09 -5.94 1.12
C ALA A 151 -7.16 -6.66 1.98
N PRO A 152 -6.86 -7.84 2.53
CA PRO A 152 -7.82 -8.67 3.24
C PRO A 152 -8.37 -7.96 4.47
N GLY A 153 -9.67 -8.17 4.75
CA GLY A 153 -10.39 -7.36 5.75
C GLY A 153 -10.78 -5.96 5.26
N GLY A 154 -10.27 -5.51 4.12
CA GLY A 154 -10.67 -4.27 3.47
C GLY A 154 -12.16 -4.27 3.09
N THR A 155 -12.83 -3.16 3.39
CA THR A 155 -14.23 -2.92 3.01
C THR A 155 -14.32 -1.93 1.84
N GLU A 156 -15.43 -1.23 1.67
CA GLU A 156 -15.50 -0.18 0.65
C GLU A 156 -14.51 0.95 0.98
N THR A 157 -13.62 1.25 0.03
CA THR A 157 -12.91 2.51 0.02
C THR A 157 -13.85 3.57 -0.51
N LEU A 158 -14.31 4.46 0.37
CA LEU A 158 -15.19 5.58 0.03
C LEU A 158 -14.40 6.88 0.06
N LEU A 159 -14.27 7.54 -1.09
CA LEU A 159 -13.59 8.83 -1.19
C LEU A 159 -14.52 9.97 -0.74
N GLY A 160 -13.91 11.11 -0.37
CA GLY A 160 -14.62 12.29 0.10
C GLY A 160 -15.65 12.81 -0.92
N ASP A 161 -16.61 13.61 -0.46
CA ASP A 161 -17.57 14.23 -1.38
C ASP A 161 -16.82 15.04 -2.46
N ARG A 162 -17.19 14.81 -3.72
CA ARG A 162 -16.56 15.44 -4.90
C ARG A 162 -15.05 15.24 -5.05
N LEU A 163 -14.46 14.25 -4.37
CA LEU A 163 -13.07 13.83 -4.54
C LEU A 163 -13.01 12.46 -5.19
N GLY A 164 -12.45 12.37 -6.39
CA GLY A 164 -12.38 11.12 -7.13
C GLY A 164 -11.25 11.07 -8.14
N TYR A 165 -10.86 9.88 -8.57
CA TYR A 165 -9.92 9.74 -9.68
C TYR A 165 -10.63 10.00 -11.00
N ALA A 166 -10.08 10.88 -11.83
CA ALA A 166 -10.65 11.14 -13.15
C ALA A 166 -10.54 9.91 -14.05
N MET A 167 -11.66 9.51 -14.65
CA MET A 167 -11.82 8.39 -15.55
C MET A 167 -12.34 8.91 -16.90
N PRO A 168 -11.47 9.30 -17.85
CA PRO A 168 -11.88 9.70 -19.19
C PRO A 168 -12.74 8.65 -19.92
N ALA A 169 -13.56 9.07 -20.88
CA ALA A 169 -14.31 8.15 -21.74
C ALA A 169 -13.34 7.18 -22.47
N GLY A 170 -13.66 5.90 -22.48
CA GLY A 170 -12.82 4.84 -23.05
C GLY A 170 -11.67 4.38 -22.17
N SER A 171 -11.56 4.87 -20.92
CA SER A 171 -10.55 4.35 -19.98
C SER A 171 -10.82 2.89 -19.65
N LEU A 172 -9.76 2.09 -19.60
CA LEU A 172 -9.79 0.73 -19.12
C LEU A 172 -9.21 0.66 -17.70
N LEU A 173 -9.42 -0.45 -17.03
CA LEU A 173 -8.77 -0.77 -15.76
C LEU A 173 -7.94 -2.03 -15.91
N VAL A 174 -6.74 -2.02 -15.34
CA VAL A 174 -5.97 -3.23 -15.09
C VAL A 174 -6.17 -3.60 -13.63
N MET A 175 -6.75 -4.78 -13.38
CA MET A 175 -6.86 -5.42 -12.08
C MET A 175 -5.63 -6.31 -11.89
N GLN A 176 -4.65 -5.84 -11.13
CA GLN A 176 -3.53 -6.66 -10.68
C GLN A 176 -3.94 -7.40 -9.40
N VAL A 177 -3.88 -8.72 -9.43
CA VAL A 177 -4.12 -9.57 -8.26
C VAL A 177 -2.79 -10.21 -7.86
N HIS A 178 -2.41 -10.00 -6.60
CA HIS A 178 -1.34 -10.76 -5.97
C HIS A 178 -1.97 -12.00 -5.31
N TYR A 179 -1.65 -13.16 -5.86
CA TYR A 179 -1.99 -14.45 -5.29
C TYR A 179 -0.88 -14.94 -4.38
N ASN A 180 -1.22 -15.30 -3.15
CA ASN A 180 -0.32 -16.00 -2.23
C ASN A 180 -0.85 -17.42 -1.98
N LEU A 181 -0.04 -18.43 -2.32
CA LEU A 181 -0.42 -19.84 -2.30
C LEU A 181 -0.06 -20.56 -0.99
N LEU A 182 0.40 -19.84 0.04
CA LEU A 182 0.62 -20.42 1.38
C LEU A 182 -0.71 -20.81 2.04
N GLY A 183 -1.77 -20.04 1.78
CA GLY A 183 -3.11 -20.26 2.33
C GLY A 183 -3.92 -21.33 1.63
N GLY A 184 -3.48 -21.82 0.46
CA GLY A 184 -4.18 -22.85 -0.32
C GLY A 184 -3.94 -22.75 -1.83
N GLY A 185 -4.92 -23.22 -2.61
CA GLY A 185 -4.88 -23.18 -4.07
C GLY A 185 -6.29 -23.16 -4.66
N GLY A 186 -6.38 -23.37 -5.96
CA GLY A 186 -7.64 -23.39 -6.70
C GLY A 186 -7.79 -22.20 -7.63
N SER A 187 -8.98 -22.07 -8.23
CA SER A 187 -9.29 -20.97 -9.15
C SER A 187 -9.80 -19.74 -8.42
N ASP A 188 -9.71 -18.60 -9.09
CA ASP A 188 -10.29 -17.33 -8.67
C ASP A 188 -10.95 -16.61 -9.86
N ARG A 189 -12.03 -15.88 -9.60
CA ARG A 189 -12.70 -14.98 -10.53
C ARG A 189 -13.22 -13.77 -9.76
N SER A 190 -12.30 -13.10 -9.08
CA SER A 190 -12.59 -11.93 -8.27
C SER A 190 -13.22 -10.80 -9.07
N GLY A 191 -13.89 -9.89 -8.36
CA GLY A 191 -14.51 -8.73 -8.95
C GLY A 191 -14.35 -7.47 -8.12
N VAL A 192 -14.94 -6.38 -8.60
CA VAL A 192 -14.94 -5.08 -7.94
C VAL A 192 -16.24 -4.35 -8.23
N ARG A 193 -16.80 -3.75 -7.20
CA ARG A 193 -17.83 -2.71 -7.31
C ARG A 193 -17.14 -1.36 -7.36
N LEU A 194 -17.28 -0.64 -8.46
CA LEU A 194 -16.85 0.74 -8.59
C LEU A 194 -18.00 1.67 -8.23
N ARG A 195 -17.71 2.74 -7.50
CA ARG A 195 -18.61 3.88 -7.30
C ARG A 195 -18.19 5.00 -8.23
N LEU A 196 -19.04 5.37 -9.17
CA LEU A 196 -18.75 6.39 -10.17
C LEU A 196 -19.68 7.59 -10.03
N SER A 197 -19.20 8.78 -10.39
CA SER A 197 -20.03 9.98 -10.59
C SER A 197 -19.67 10.66 -11.91
N ASP A 198 -20.65 11.28 -12.57
CA ASP A 198 -20.38 12.08 -13.79
C ASP A 198 -19.70 13.43 -13.46
N GLY A 199 -19.53 13.74 -12.18
CA GLY A 199 -18.86 14.94 -11.71
C GLY A 199 -19.78 16.17 -11.67
N GLY A 200 -19.16 17.34 -11.63
CA GLY A 200 -19.85 18.63 -11.58
C GLY A 200 -19.01 19.72 -10.92
N PRO A 201 -19.58 20.92 -10.70
CA PRO A 201 -18.87 22.00 -10.04
C PRO A 201 -18.27 21.59 -8.68
N GLY A 202 -16.98 21.87 -8.48
CA GLY A 202 -16.27 21.57 -7.25
C GLY A 202 -15.70 20.15 -7.14
N PHE A 203 -15.83 19.31 -8.18
CA PHE A 203 -15.09 18.05 -8.24
C PHE A 203 -13.59 18.30 -8.38
N GLN A 204 -12.81 17.52 -7.65
CA GLN A 204 -11.35 17.55 -7.69
C GLN A 204 -10.82 16.18 -8.07
N ALA A 205 -9.89 16.16 -9.02
CA ALA A 205 -9.24 14.94 -9.47
C ALA A 205 -8.13 14.55 -8.48
N LEU A 206 -8.25 13.34 -7.94
CA LEU A 206 -7.18 12.70 -7.19
C LEU A 206 -6.09 12.18 -8.12
N GLY A 207 -4.87 12.20 -7.60
CA GLY A 207 -3.72 11.49 -8.12
C GLY A 207 -3.00 10.76 -7.00
N SER A 208 -2.14 9.83 -7.40
CA SER A 208 -1.37 8.98 -6.49
C SER A 208 0.11 9.26 -6.68
N MET A 209 0.83 9.45 -5.58
CA MET A 209 2.29 9.54 -5.54
C MET A 209 2.83 8.37 -4.73
N ARG A 210 3.85 7.71 -5.29
CA ARG A 210 4.57 6.60 -4.66
C ARG A 210 5.89 7.11 -4.10
N LEU A 211 6.13 6.85 -2.84
CA LEU A 211 7.38 7.12 -2.14
C LEU A 211 8.08 5.78 -1.92
N ALA A 212 8.97 5.40 -2.82
CA ALA A 212 9.73 4.15 -2.68
C ALA A 212 11.13 4.46 -2.12
N ALA A 213 11.60 3.64 -1.19
CA ALA A 213 12.99 3.61 -0.75
C ALA A 213 13.62 2.26 -1.07
N PRO A 214 14.95 2.19 -1.29
CA PRO A 214 15.63 0.93 -1.47
C PRO A 214 15.49 0.05 -0.22
N VAL A 215 15.65 -1.26 -0.38
CA VAL A 215 15.81 -2.21 0.73
C VAL A 215 17.19 -2.82 0.60
N GLU A 216 17.94 -2.81 1.68
CA GLU A 216 19.27 -3.43 1.79
C GLU A 216 19.39 -4.07 3.16
N LEU A 217 18.80 -5.26 3.30
CA LEU A 217 18.69 -5.97 4.57
C LEU A 217 19.58 -7.22 4.55
N PRO A 218 20.73 -7.20 5.24
CA PRO A 218 21.59 -8.36 5.37
C PRO A 218 20.88 -9.57 6.00
N CYS A 219 21.45 -10.76 5.78
CA CYS A 219 21.09 -11.95 6.56
C CYS A 219 21.13 -11.68 8.06
N ALA A 220 20.28 -12.39 8.81
CA ALA A 220 20.25 -12.26 10.26
C ALA A 220 21.58 -12.74 10.87
N ALA A 221 21.90 -12.26 12.07
CA ALA A 221 23.14 -12.63 12.74
C ALA A 221 23.26 -14.16 12.89
N GLY A 222 24.37 -14.71 12.39
CA GLY A 222 24.66 -16.16 12.45
C GLY A 222 24.07 -16.99 11.30
N GLU A 223 23.26 -16.38 10.43
CA GLU A 223 22.83 -17.04 9.19
C GLU A 223 23.94 -17.06 8.14
N THR A 224 24.04 -18.17 7.40
CA THR A 224 24.98 -18.34 6.28
C THR A 224 24.31 -19.06 5.12
N GLY A 225 24.65 -18.70 3.90
CA GLY A 225 24.19 -19.33 2.67
C GLY A 225 24.59 -18.51 1.45
N ASP A 226 24.50 -19.10 0.26
CA ASP A 226 24.92 -18.44 -0.99
C ASP A 226 24.15 -17.15 -1.25
N LEU A 227 22.86 -17.11 -0.90
CA LEU A 227 22.01 -15.93 -1.05
C LEU A 227 22.24 -14.86 0.02
N CYS A 228 23.09 -15.09 1.03
CA CYS A 228 23.52 -14.02 1.94
C CYS A 228 24.49 -13.04 1.27
N ASP A 229 25.05 -13.40 0.11
CA ASP A 229 25.74 -12.46 -0.77
C ASP A 229 24.73 -11.59 -1.53
N ARG A 230 24.96 -10.27 -1.51
CA ARG A 230 24.05 -9.29 -2.12
C ARG A 230 23.92 -9.47 -3.63
N GLU A 231 25.03 -9.69 -4.34
CA GLU A 231 24.99 -9.83 -5.80
C GLU A 231 24.19 -11.08 -6.20
N ARG A 232 24.34 -12.16 -5.43
CA ARG A 232 23.53 -13.38 -5.59
C ARG A 232 22.05 -13.15 -5.31
N ALA A 233 21.71 -12.39 -4.28
CA ALA A 233 20.32 -12.03 -3.99
C ALA A 233 19.69 -11.18 -5.11
N VAL A 234 20.41 -10.19 -5.64
CA VAL A 234 19.94 -9.39 -6.79
C VAL A 234 19.76 -10.25 -8.04
N ALA A 235 20.68 -11.17 -8.30
CA ALA A 235 20.57 -12.11 -9.42
C ALA A 235 19.34 -13.02 -9.27
N ASP A 236 19.07 -13.52 -8.06
CA ASP A 236 17.89 -14.35 -7.76
C ASP A 236 16.56 -13.58 -7.98
N VAL A 237 16.45 -12.34 -7.47
CA VAL A 237 15.28 -11.48 -7.73
C VAL A 237 15.10 -11.24 -9.24
N THR A 238 16.20 -11.01 -9.96
CA THR A 238 16.16 -10.79 -11.41
C THR A 238 15.76 -12.05 -12.17
N GLU A 239 16.19 -13.23 -11.73
CA GLU A 239 15.77 -14.51 -12.32
C GLU A 239 14.27 -14.77 -12.08
N ARG A 240 13.77 -14.50 -10.86
CA ARG A 240 12.37 -14.75 -10.49
C ARG A 240 11.38 -13.78 -11.13
N PHE A 241 11.72 -12.49 -11.22
CA PHE A 241 10.77 -11.44 -11.63
C PHE A 241 11.17 -10.70 -12.91
N GLY A 242 12.32 -11.05 -13.49
CA GLY A 242 12.82 -10.48 -14.73
C GLY A 242 13.50 -9.11 -14.58
N ARG A 243 14.00 -8.61 -15.72
CA ARG A 243 14.74 -7.34 -15.81
C ARG A 243 14.01 -6.09 -15.29
N PRO A 244 12.67 -5.98 -15.31
CA PRO A 244 12.00 -4.84 -14.68
C PRO A 244 12.33 -4.70 -13.18
N ALA A 245 12.41 -5.81 -12.43
CA ALA A 245 12.74 -5.78 -11.00
C ALA A 245 14.15 -5.25 -10.74
N GLU A 246 15.14 -5.70 -11.53
CA GLU A 246 16.52 -5.19 -11.50
C GLU A 246 16.60 -3.67 -11.76
N ARG A 247 15.76 -3.17 -12.67
CA ARG A 247 15.68 -1.72 -12.97
C ARG A 247 15.12 -0.91 -11.81
N VAL A 248 14.19 -1.46 -11.04
CA VAL A 248 13.66 -0.80 -9.83
C VAL A 248 14.77 -0.64 -8.80
N LEU A 249 15.51 -1.71 -8.51
CA LEU A 249 16.67 -1.69 -7.59
C LEU A 249 17.66 -0.58 -7.94
N SER A 250 18.23 -0.64 -9.15
CA SER A 250 19.21 0.38 -9.57
C SER A 250 18.61 1.78 -9.69
N GLY A 251 17.31 1.88 -9.99
CA GLY A 251 16.57 3.15 -10.04
C GLY A 251 16.45 3.81 -8.66
N LEU A 252 16.16 3.02 -7.63
CA LEU A 252 16.04 3.50 -6.25
C LEU A 252 17.40 3.97 -5.70
N GLU A 253 18.49 3.25 -5.96
CA GLU A 253 19.84 3.71 -5.59
C GLU A 253 20.19 5.05 -6.26
N ARG A 254 19.86 5.23 -7.55
CA ARG A 254 20.07 6.52 -8.24
C ARG A 254 19.20 7.64 -7.69
N LEU A 255 17.98 7.31 -7.26
CA LEU A 255 17.01 8.29 -6.78
C LEU A 255 17.30 8.75 -5.34
N CYS A 256 17.72 7.81 -4.49
CA CYS A 256 17.83 7.98 -3.05
C CYS A 256 19.29 8.08 -2.57
N GLY A 257 20.25 7.74 -3.42
CA GLY A 257 21.64 7.48 -3.04
C GLY A 257 21.85 6.02 -2.63
N PRO A 258 23.12 5.57 -2.51
CA PRO A 258 23.43 4.23 -2.02
C PRO A 258 23.01 4.12 -0.55
N PRO A 259 22.09 3.20 -0.21
CA PRO A 259 21.69 3.01 1.18
C PRO A 259 22.74 2.22 1.98
N ASP A 260 22.82 2.47 3.28
CA ASP A 260 23.58 1.62 4.19
C ASP A 260 22.84 0.29 4.41
N PRO A 261 23.53 -0.86 4.32
CA PRO A 261 22.97 -2.14 4.71
C PRO A 261 22.52 -2.14 6.17
N GLY A 262 21.29 -2.57 6.45
CA GLY A 262 20.75 -2.62 7.80
C GLY A 262 19.24 -2.83 7.84
N GLY A 263 18.65 -2.72 9.03
CA GLY A 263 17.20 -2.86 9.23
C GLY A 263 16.39 -1.57 9.08
N THR A 264 16.97 -0.49 8.54
CA THR A 264 16.25 0.79 8.38
C THR A 264 16.69 1.52 7.13
N GLN A 265 15.74 1.82 6.26
CA GLN A 265 15.98 2.46 4.98
C GLN A 265 15.00 3.62 4.80
N HIS A 266 15.44 4.64 4.07
CA HIS A 266 14.63 5.81 3.81
C HIS A 266 14.95 6.40 2.44
N CYS A 267 14.04 7.22 1.92
CA CYS A 267 14.27 7.98 0.71
C CYS A 267 13.50 9.30 0.73
N ASP A 268 14.18 10.35 0.29
CA ASP A 268 13.62 11.69 0.17
C ASP A 268 13.13 11.98 -1.25
N ARG A 269 11.94 12.54 -1.33
CA ARG A 269 11.31 12.99 -2.56
C ARG A 269 10.94 14.47 -2.49
N THR A 270 11.57 15.27 -3.34
CA THR A 270 11.18 16.67 -3.51
C THR A 270 9.84 16.77 -4.23
N VAL A 271 8.93 17.54 -3.64
CA VAL A 271 7.64 17.92 -4.23
C VAL A 271 7.91 18.91 -5.36
N THR A 272 7.63 18.51 -6.60
CA THR A 272 7.89 19.34 -7.79
C THR A 272 6.70 20.20 -8.22
N ARG A 273 5.48 19.83 -7.82
CA ARG A 273 4.26 20.61 -8.06
C ARG A 273 3.48 20.70 -6.75
N PRO A 274 2.87 21.86 -6.45
CA PRO A 274 2.00 21.98 -5.29
C PRO A 274 0.81 21.01 -5.41
N GLY A 275 0.20 20.72 -4.26
CA GLY A 275 -0.95 19.84 -4.19
C GLY A 275 -1.50 19.77 -2.77
N THR A 276 -2.53 18.97 -2.55
CA THR A 276 -3.11 18.76 -1.22
C THR A 276 -3.23 17.27 -0.95
N VAL A 277 -2.58 16.77 0.10
CA VAL A 277 -2.65 15.36 0.53
C VAL A 277 -3.96 15.11 1.27
N HIS A 278 -4.62 14.00 0.94
CA HIS A 278 -5.88 13.58 1.54
C HIS A 278 -5.77 12.27 2.31
N ALA A 279 -4.90 11.35 1.88
CA ALA A 279 -4.69 10.07 2.55
C ALA A 279 -3.27 9.56 2.31
N LEU A 280 -2.77 8.74 3.23
CA LEU A 280 -1.46 8.09 3.15
C LEU A 280 -1.58 6.60 3.46
N GLY A 281 -0.68 5.78 2.94
CA GLY A 281 -0.58 4.38 3.29
C GLY A 281 0.86 3.89 3.26
N GLY A 282 1.07 2.70 3.79
CA GLY A 282 2.36 2.02 3.77
C GLY A 282 2.21 0.61 3.22
N HIS A 283 3.24 0.15 2.53
CA HIS A 283 3.33 -1.19 1.97
C HIS A 283 4.76 -1.73 2.14
N MET A 284 4.85 -2.89 2.79
CA MET A 284 6.04 -3.69 3.05
C MET A 284 5.61 -5.18 3.08
N HIS A 285 6.58 -6.10 3.11
CA HIS A 285 6.31 -7.53 3.21
C HIS A 285 6.47 -8.05 4.65
N LEU A 286 6.65 -9.36 4.80
CA LEU A 286 6.57 -10.09 6.07
C LEU A 286 7.64 -9.73 7.10
N LEU A 287 8.79 -9.21 6.66
CA LEU A 287 9.88 -8.76 7.53
C LEU A 287 9.72 -7.29 7.95
N GLY A 288 8.78 -6.55 7.35
CA GLY A 288 8.46 -5.16 7.69
C GLY A 288 7.95 -5.01 9.13
N ARG A 289 8.46 -4.00 9.85
CA ARG A 289 8.15 -3.72 11.28
C ARG A 289 7.48 -2.37 11.51
N SER A 290 7.93 -1.33 10.80
CA SER A 290 7.33 -0.01 10.88
C SER A 290 7.52 0.76 9.59
N ILE A 291 6.58 1.66 9.30
CA ILE A 291 6.67 2.58 8.17
C ILE A 291 6.18 3.97 8.59
N ARG A 292 6.92 4.99 8.17
CA ARG A 292 6.66 6.40 8.47
C ARG A 292 6.77 7.24 7.20
N ILE A 293 5.90 8.24 7.07
CA ILE A 293 6.02 9.29 6.07
C ILE A 293 6.13 10.64 6.77
N GLU A 294 7.18 11.40 6.46
CA GLU A 294 7.47 12.70 7.06
C GLU A 294 7.53 13.80 6.00
N LEU A 295 7.10 15.00 6.36
CA LEU A 295 7.25 16.23 5.60
C LEU A 295 8.38 17.07 6.17
N ASN A 296 9.30 17.52 5.32
CA ASN A 296 10.43 18.39 5.63
C ASN A 296 11.27 17.93 6.84
N PRO A 297 11.70 16.65 6.89
CA PRO A 297 12.46 16.13 8.02
C PRO A 297 13.77 16.91 8.23
N GLY A 298 14.18 17.05 9.49
CA GLY A 298 15.40 17.80 9.86
C GLY A 298 15.27 19.32 9.78
N THR A 299 14.10 19.86 9.44
CA THR A 299 13.82 21.30 9.44
C THR A 299 12.93 21.70 10.63
N PRO A 300 12.86 22.99 11.01
CA PRO A 300 11.89 23.47 12.00
C PRO A 300 10.41 23.22 11.62
N GLY A 301 10.13 22.94 10.35
CA GLY A 301 8.80 22.65 9.82
C GLY A 301 8.49 21.16 9.68
N ALA A 302 9.33 20.28 10.25
CA ALA A 302 9.17 18.84 10.15
C ALA A 302 7.82 18.38 10.73
N ARG A 303 7.12 17.50 10.01
CA ARG A 303 5.83 16.92 10.44
C ARG A 303 5.73 15.45 10.05
N THR A 304 5.33 14.60 10.98
CA THR A 304 4.96 13.21 10.67
C THR A 304 3.56 13.17 10.09
N LEU A 305 3.42 12.61 8.88
CA LEU A 305 2.14 12.52 8.16
C LEU A 305 1.48 11.15 8.32
N LEU A 306 2.30 10.09 8.38
CA LEU A 306 1.90 8.72 8.65
C LEU A 306 2.92 8.11 9.61
N ASP A 307 2.46 7.39 10.64
CA ASP A 307 3.32 6.62 11.55
C ASP A 307 2.62 5.29 11.87
N VAL A 308 3.17 4.19 11.37
CA VAL A 308 2.69 2.84 11.63
C VAL A 308 3.82 2.09 12.35
N PRO A 309 3.88 2.14 13.70
CA PRO A 309 5.00 1.61 14.48
C PRO A 309 4.97 0.08 14.65
N ALA A 310 3.82 -0.54 14.42
CA ALA A 310 3.63 -1.99 14.43
C ALA A 310 2.94 -2.37 13.12
N TYR A 311 3.73 -2.42 12.05
CA TYR A 311 3.24 -2.78 10.73
C TYR A 311 2.71 -4.22 10.74
N ASP A 312 1.54 -4.40 10.15
CA ASP A 312 0.92 -5.67 9.90
C ASP A 312 0.82 -5.87 8.39
N PHE A 313 1.36 -6.99 7.91
CA PHE A 313 1.35 -7.35 6.49
C PHE A 313 -0.08 -7.50 5.95
N ASP A 314 -1.04 -7.89 6.79
CA ASP A 314 -2.43 -8.07 6.39
C ASP A 314 -3.25 -6.75 6.45
N ASP A 315 -2.74 -5.68 7.10
CA ASP A 315 -3.39 -4.36 7.18
C ASP A 315 -2.59 -3.28 6.42
N GLN A 316 -2.91 -3.15 5.13
CA GLN A 316 -2.27 -2.19 4.23
C GLN A 316 -3.23 -1.10 3.75
N ALA A 317 -4.32 -0.86 4.48
CA ALA A 317 -5.33 0.09 4.05
C ALA A 317 -4.83 1.55 4.14
N LEU A 318 -5.23 2.38 3.17
CA LEU A 318 -4.97 3.82 3.19
C LEU A 318 -5.63 4.47 4.42
N ARG A 319 -4.91 5.39 5.07
CA ARG A 319 -5.35 6.19 6.21
C ARG A 319 -5.69 7.61 5.74
N PRO A 320 -6.97 8.04 5.77
CA PRO A 320 -7.33 9.41 5.45
C PRO A 320 -6.79 10.37 6.51
N LEU A 321 -6.35 11.55 6.08
CA LEU A 321 -6.03 12.64 6.99
C LEU A 321 -7.32 13.26 7.53
N ALA A 322 -7.32 13.62 8.81
CA ALA A 322 -8.44 14.35 9.41
C ALA A 322 -8.65 15.72 8.74
N GLU A 323 -7.55 16.38 8.37
CA GLU A 323 -7.54 17.62 7.61
C GLU A 323 -6.59 17.47 6.40
N PRO A 324 -7.05 17.79 5.17
CA PRO A 324 -6.19 17.77 4.00
C PRO A 324 -4.98 18.70 4.15
N LEU A 325 -3.80 18.23 3.74
CA LEU A 325 -2.53 18.92 3.96
C LEU A 325 -2.00 19.54 2.68
N PRO A 326 -1.87 20.88 2.58
CA PRO A 326 -1.25 21.51 1.42
C PRO A 326 0.26 21.26 1.40
N LEU A 327 0.77 20.86 0.23
CA LEU A 327 2.18 20.75 -0.11
C LEU A 327 2.57 21.88 -1.07
N LYS A 328 3.79 22.39 -0.90
CA LYS A 328 4.40 23.40 -1.75
C LYS A 328 5.49 22.77 -2.60
N ALA A 329 5.72 23.34 -3.78
CA ALA A 329 6.91 23.01 -4.54
C ALA A 329 8.17 23.31 -3.70
N GLY A 330 9.10 22.37 -3.64
CA GLY A 330 10.31 22.43 -2.81
C GLY A 330 10.17 21.78 -1.43
N ASP A 331 8.96 21.40 -0.98
CA ASP A 331 8.81 20.53 0.18
C ASP A 331 9.49 19.17 -0.08
N THR A 332 9.92 18.48 0.98
CA THR A 332 10.51 17.15 0.94
C THR A 332 9.60 16.16 1.67
N LEU A 333 9.20 15.08 1.00
CA LEU A 333 8.55 13.93 1.63
C LEU A 333 9.59 12.82 1.82
N ARG A 334 9.67 12.27 3.03
CA ARG A 334 10.51 11.10 3.35
C ARG A 334 9.63 9.91 3.64
N VAL A 335 9.89 8.78 3.01
CA VAL A 335 9.44 7.47 3.53
C VAL A 335 10.57 6.84 4.32
N THR A 336 10.28 6.25 5.47
CA THR A 336 11.22 5.45 6.27
C THR A 336 10.56 4.13 6.63
N CYS A 337 11.27 3.03 6.40
CA CYS A 337 10.82 1.69 6.75
C CYS A 337 11.85 1.00 7.64
N THR A 338 11.37 0.14 8.53
CA THR A 338 12.23 -0.74 9.31
C THR A 338 11.86 -2.19 9.06
N HIS A 339 12.87 -3.05 8.93
CA HIS A 339 12.72 -4.48 8.68
C HIS A 339 13.54 -5.29 9.67
N ASP A 340 13.17 -6.55 9.90
CA ASP A 340 13.88 -7.47 10.77
C ASP A 340 14.07 -8.85 10.11
N ALA A 341 15.31 -9.13 9.69
CA ALA A 341 15.67 -10.39 9.03
C ALA A 341 15.48 -11.62 9.95
N SER A 342 15.53 -11.45 11.28
CA SER A 342 15.40 -12.56 12.23
C SER A 342 14.01 -13.21 12.24
N LEU A 343 13.02 -12.50 11.68
CA LEU A 343 11.65 -12.99 11.57
C LEU A 343 11.53 -14.13 10.56
N ARG A 344 12.44 -14.24 9.59
CA ARG A 344 12.42 -15.32 8.61
C ARG A 344 12.39 -16.70 9.28
N ALA A 345 13.18 -16.87 10.34
CA ALA A 345 13.23 -18.12 11.11
C ALA A 345 12.01 -18.34 12.02
N GLN A 346 11.21 -17.29 12.27
CA GLN A 346 10.07 -17.32 13.18
C GLN A 346 8.74 -17.48 12.44
N LEU A 347 8.65 -16.98 11.21
CA LEU A 347 7.42 -16.92 10.44
C LEU A 347 7.18 -18.24 9.69
N PRO A 348 6.05 -18.94 9.92
CA PRO A 348 5.74 -20.20 9.23
C PRO A 348 5.76 -20.07 7.70
N ALA A 349 5.34 -18.91 7.19
CA ALA A 349 5.33 -18.54 5.78
C ALA A 349 6.74 -18.54 5.13
N LEU A 350 7.79 -18.35 5.94
CA LEU A 350 9.17 -18.20 5.47
C LEU A 350 10.10 -19.33 5.93
N LYS A 351 9.59 -20.33 6.66
CA LYS A 351 10.41 -21.38 7.30
C LYS A 351 11.30 -22.17 6.33
N ASP A 352 10.84 -22.35 5.08
CA ASP A 352 11.55 -23.10 4.03
C ASP A 352 12.36 -22.17 3.11
N THR A 353 12.36 -20.86 3.39
CA THR A 353 13.12 -19.88 2.64
C THR A 353 14.58 -19.94 3.11
N PRO A 354 15.56 -20.24 2.23
CA PRO A 354 16.96 -20.23 2.62
C PRO A 354 17.38 -18.83 3.11
N PRO A 355 18.33 -18.76 4.05
CA PRO A 355 18.90 -17.48 4.47
C PRO A 355 19.36 -16.67 3.28
N ARG A 356 18.98 -15.40 3.27
CA ARG A 356 19.24 -14.50 2.15
C ARG A 356 19.39 -13.04 2.59
N TYR A 357 20.25 -12.34 1.86
CA TYR A 357 20.23 -10.91 1.78
C TYR A 357 18.92 -10.51 1.10
N VAL A 358 18.21 -9.54 1.66
CA VAL A 358 16.93 -9.07 1.11
C VAL A 358 17.14 -7.70 0.51
N VAL A 359 16.77 -7.59 -0.76
CA VAL A 359 16.72 -6.33 -1.53
C VAL A 359 15.27 -6.02 -1.92
N TRP A 360 15.02 -4.90 -2.59
CA TRP A 360 13.70 -4.64 -3.15
C TRP A 360 13.27 -5.79 -4.06
N GLY A 361 12.12 -6.38 -3.78
CA GLY A 361 11.55 -7.45 -4.60
C GLY A 361 10.05 -7.58 -4.39
N GLU A 362 9.41 -8.34 -5.28
CA GLU A 362 7.95 -8.45 -5.33
C GLU A 362 7.44 -9.68 -4.59
N GLY A 363 8.30 -10.67 -4.31
CA GLY A 363 7.91 -11.88 -3.59
C GLY A 363 7.68 -11.62 -2.11
N THR A 364 6.83 -12.42 -1.48
CA THR A 364 6.52 -12.36 -0.04
C THR A 364 7.74 -12.60 0.85
N ALA A 365 8.75 -13.30 0.35
CA ALA A 365 10.04 -13.53 1.01
C ALA A 365 11.10 -12.44 0.69
N ASP A 366 10.81 -11.55 -0.26
CA ASP A 366 11.55 -10.33 -0.51
C ASP A 366 10.92 -9.18 0.28
N GLU A 367 11.38 -7.93 0.09
CA GLU A 367 10.80 -6.79 0.79
C GLU A 367 10.58 -5.58 -0.09
N MET A 368 9.70 -4.70 0.39
CA MET A 368 9.51 -3.36 -0.16
C MET A 368 9.55 -2.32 0.96
N CYS A 369 9.82 -1.07 0.56
CA CYS A 369 9.57 0.11 1.38
C CYS A 369 8.81 1.14 0.56
N LEU A 370 7.47 1.06 0.60
CA LEU A 370 6.60 1.86 -0.26
C LEU A 370 5.58 2.66 0.57
N GLY A 371 5.71 3.99 0.53
CA GLY A 371 4.69 4.93 0.96
C GLY A 371 3.75 5.29 -0.19
N LEU A 372 2.45 5.34 0.10
CA LEU A 372 1.41 5.78 -0.83
C LEU A 372 0.87 7.13 -0.37
N VAL A 373 0.74 8.09 -1.29
CA VAL A 373 0.20 9.42 -1.02
C VAL A 373 -0.92 9.70 -2.01
N VAL A 374 -2.13 9.92 -1.51
CA VAL A 374 -3.30 10.33 -2.30
C VAL A 374 -3.45 11.84 -2.19
N LEU A 375 -3.44 12.55 -3.33
CA LEU A 375 -3.44 14.01 -3.36
C LEU A 375 -4.25 14.61 -4.51
N THR A 376 -4.67 15.86 -4.39
CA THR A 376 -5.12 16.71 -5.51
C THR A 376 -3.99 17.64 -5.96
N ARG A 377 -4.02 18.14 -7.20
CA ARG A 377 -3.04 19.08 -7.75
C ARG A 377 -3.66 20.32 -8.34
#